data_AF-A0A7V4CIM7-F1
#
_entry.id   AF-A0A7V4CIM7-F1
#
_cell.length_a   1.000
_cell.length_b   1.000
_cell.length_c   1.000
_cell.angle_alpha   90.00
_cell.angle_beta   90.00
_cell.angle_gamma   90.00
#
_symmetry.space_group_name_H-M   'P 1'
#
loop_
_entity.id
_entity.type
_entity.pdbx_description
1 polymer ?
#
loop_
_entity_poly.entity_id
_entity_poly.type
_entity_poly.pdbx_seq_one_letter_code
_entity_poly.pdbx_strand_id
1 'polypeptide(L)'
;MKKAFTLIELLIVIAIIGILAGIVLVSLSGALKKGKDSRIQADLQQVRQIAGMIMSDKGNYEELCSTDNKLNTNSLDYGTQLATIQNDIASQQGGTADIACFALDNDFCVSAKLVSKANYYFCIDSEGNALAATSTGHPCTSATSRCR
;
A
#
# COMPACT_ATOMS: atom_id res chain seq x y z
N MET A 1 48.27 -21.95 28.90
CA MET A 1 47.92 -22.89 27.81
C MET A 1 46.85 -22.23 26.94
N LYS A 2 47.11 -21.98 25.66
CA LYS A 2 46.09 -21.42 24.74
C LYS A 2 45.28 -22.59 24.19
N LYS A 3 43.98 -22.67 24.51
CA LYS A 3 43.07 -23.65 23.90
C LYS A 3 42.90 -23.26 22.43
N ALA A 4 43.31 -24.14 21.52
CA ALA A 4 43.00 -24.01 20.10
C ALA A 4 41.63 -24.64 19.86
N PHE A 5 40.74 -23.91 19.19
CA PHE A 5 39.47 -24.47 18.71
C PHE A 5 39.74 -25.55 17.66
N THR A 6 38.95 -26.62 17.68
CA THR A 6 39.06 -27.67 16.68
C THR A 6 38.34 -27.25 15.38
N LEU A 7 38.86 -27.71 14.24
CA LEU A 7 38.23 -27.46 12.94
C LEU A 7 36.80 -28.02 12.88
N ILE A 8 36.53 -29.11 13.59
CA ILE A 8 35.20 -29.73 13.65
C ILE A 8 34.20 -28.88 14.45
N GLU A 9 34.63 -28.22 15.53
CA GLU A 9 33.79 -27.27 16.27
C GLU A 9 33.37 -26.10 15.39
N LEU A 10 34.31 -25.52 14.62
CA LEU A 10 33.98 -24.42 13.71
C LEU A 10 33.01 -24.86 12.60
N LEU A 11 33.18 -26.08 12.09
CA LEU A 11 32.35 -26.64 11.02
C LEU A 11 30.91 -26.89 11.48
N ILE A 12 30.71 -27.40 12.69
CA ILE A 12 29.37 -27.63 13.24
C ILE A 12 28.65 -26.30 13.48
N VAL A 13 29.35 -25.26 13.94
CA VAL A 13 28.76 -23.95 14.20
C VAL A 13 28.22 -23.32 12.91
N ILE A 14 29.00 -23.33 11.82
CA ILE A 14 28.51 -22.79 10.54
C ILE A 14 27.34 -23.61 9.97
N ALA A 15 27.33 -24.93 10.20
CA ALA A 15 26.22 -25.80 9.80
C ALA A 15 24.93 -25.45 10.55
N ILE A 16 25.00 -25.25 11.87
CA ILE A 16 23.84 -24.86 12.68
C ILE A 16 23.35 -23.46 12.31
N ILE A 17 24.25 -22.48 12.12
CA ILE A 17 23.88 -21.12 11.68
C ILE A 17 23.17 -21.18 10.32
N GLY A 18 23.64 -22.01 9.39
CA GLY A 18 23.01 -22.20 8.08
C GLY A 18 21.56 -22.70 8.18
N ILE A 19 21.30 -23.70 9.03
CA ILE A 19 19.95 -24.24 9.25
C ILE A 19 19.03 -23.17 9.87
N LEU A 20 19.50 -22.48 10.91
CA LEU A 20 18.71 -21.46 11.60
C LEU A 20 18.41 -20.26 10.68
N ALA A 21 19.39 -19.81 9.89
CA ALA A 21 19.21 -18.72 8.93
C ALA A 21 18.15 -19.04 7.87
N GLY A 22 18.09 -20.29 7.39
CA GLY A 22 17.09 -20.73 6.42
C GLY A 22 15.65 -20.58 6.92
N ILE A 23 15.38 -20.97 8.17
CA ILE A 23 14.03 -20.89 8.77
C ILE A 23 13.58 -19.44 8.95
N VAL A 24 14.49 -18.57 9.41
CA VAL A 24 14.18 -17.14 9.66
C VAL A 24 13.79 -16.41 8.37
N LEU A 25 14.49 -16.67 7.26
CA LEU A 25 14.24 -15.99 5.98
C LEU A 25 12.82 -16.23 5.44
N VAL A 26 12.28 -17.45 5.56
CA VAL A 26 10.93 -17.78 5.09
C VAL A 26 9.88 -17.00 5.88
N SER A 27 10.04 -16.91 7.20
CA SER A 27 9.11 -16.19 8.08
C SER A 27 9.15 -14.66 7.84
N LEU A 28 10.34 -14.10 7.60
CA LEU A 28 10.54 -12.67 7.37
C LEU A 28 9.91 -12.20 6.05
N SER A 29 9.99 -12.99 4.99
CA SER A 29 9.41 -12.64 3.68
C SER A 29 7.90 -12.37 3.77
N GLY A 30 7.14 -13.19 4.52
CA GLY A 30 5.72 -12.97 4.75
C GLY A 30 5.42 -11.72 5.59
N ALA A 31 6.23 -11.48 6.64
CA ALA A 31 6.08 -10.31 7.50
C ALA A 31 6.35 -9.00 6.74
N LEU A 32 7.38 -8.96 5.89
CA LEU A 32 7.70 -7.81 5.05
C LEU A 32 6.55 -7.45 4.12
N LYS A 33 5.91 -8.44 3.47
CA LYS A 33 4.73 -8.19 2.62
C LYS A 33 3.56 -7.60 3.40
N LYS A 34 3.29 -8.07 4.63
CA LYS A 34 2.27 -7.48 5.50
C LYS A 34 2.62 -6.06 5.95
N GLY A 35 3.91 -5.77 6.19
CA GLY A 35 4.38 -4.42 6.48
C GLY A 35 4.14 -3.45 5.32
N LYS A 36 4.41 -3.90 4.09
CA LYS A 36 4.09 -3.15 2.87
C LYS A 36 2.59 -2.87 2.73
N ASP A 37 1.75 -3.87 2.99
CA ASP A 37 0.29 -3.68 2.97
C ASP A 37 -0.16 -2.63 3.99
N SER A 38 0.39 -2.67 5.21
CA SER A 38 0.07 -1.68 6.25
C SER A 38 0.47 -0.27 5.83
N ARG A 39 1.57 -0.11 5.08
CA ARG A 39 2.00 1.18 4.53
C ARG A 39 1.01 1.68 3.48
N ILE A 40 0.63 0.83 2.52
CA ILE A 40 -0.37 1.17 1.49
C ILE A 40 -1.72 1.55 2.12
N GLN A 41 -2.13 0.85 3.19
CA GLN A 41 -3.35 1.20 3.93
C GLN A 41 -3.25 2.59 4.57
N ALA A 42 -2.12 2.91 5.21
CA ALA A 42 -1.88 4.22 5.80
C ALA A 42 -1.84 5.33 4.74
N ASP A 43 -1.27 5.06 3.57
CA ASP A 43 -1.25 5.95 2.43
C ASP A 43 -2.66 6.26 1.92
N LEU A 44 -3.52 5.25 1.77
CA LEU A 44 -4.92 5.49 1.42
C LEU A 44 -5.68 6.25 2.52
N GLN A 45 -5.38 6.04 3.80
CA GLN A 45 -5.95 6.89 4.86
C GLN A 45 -5.52 8.35 4.75
N GLN A 46 -4.29 8.62 4.31
CA GLN A 46 -3.84 9.99 4.02
C GLN A 46 -4.59 10.58 2.81
N VAL A 47 -4.86 9.77 1.76
CA VAL A 47 -5.72 10.20 0.64
C VAL A 47 -7.10 10.64 1.13
N ARG A 48 -7.71 9.92 2.09
CA ARG A 48 -8.98 10.34 2.68
C ARG A 48 -8.89 11.70 3.38
N GLN A 49 -7.79 11.98 4.09
CA GLN A 49 -7.60 13.30 4.71
C GLN A 49 -7.49 14.39 3.65
N ILE A 50 -6.73 14.15 2.58
CA ILE A 50 -6.64 15.08 1.44
C ILE A 50 -7.99 15.27 0.77
N ALA A 51 -8.77 14.21 0.56
CA ALA A 51 -10.12 14.32 0.03
C ALA A 51 -10.98 15.23 0.92
N GLY A 52 -10.93 15.08 2.24
CA GLY A 52 -11.62 15.96 3.18
C GLY A 52 -11.19 17.42 3.08
N MET A 53 -9.90 17.70 2.86
CA MET A 53 -9.39 19.05 2.63
C MET A 53 -9.89 19.63 1.29
N ILE A 54 -9.85 18.84 0.21
CA ILE A 54 -10.37 19.24 -1.10
C ILE A 54 -11.86 19.60 -0.99
N MET A 55 -12.66 18.76 -0.34
CA MET A 55 -14.09 19.05 -0.11
C MET A 55 -14.29 20.32 0.72
N SER A 56 -13.47 20.56 1.74
CA SER A 56 -13.53 21.78 2.55
C SER A 56 -13.21 23.05 1.76
N ASP A 57 -12.22 22.98 0.85
CA ASP A 57 -11.73 24.16 0.13
C ASP A 57 -12.49 24.44 -1.17
N LYS A 58 -12.92 23.38 -1.88
CA LYS A 58 -13.51 23.46 -3.22
C LYS A 58 -15.01 23.13 -3.24
N GLY A 59 -15.53 22.48 -2.19
CA GLY A 59 -16.92 22.04 -2.11
C GLY A 59 -17.24 20.81 -2.98
N ASN A 60 -16.23 20.13 -3.53
CA ASN A 60 -16.36 18.89 -4.28
C ASN A 60 -15.08 18.03 -4.18
N TYR A 61 -15.08 16.83 -4.76
CA TYR A 61 -13.90 15.94 -4.81
C TYR A 61 -13.20 15.89 -6.19
N GLU A 62 -13.55 16.73 -7.15
CA GLU A 62 -13.08 16.61 -8.55
C GLU A 62 -11.55 16.68 -8.68
N GLU A 63 -10.88 17.41 -7.79
CA GLU A 63 -9.42 17.50 -7.79
C GLU A 63 -8.71 16.26 -7.20
N LEU A 64 -9.41 15.27 -6.66
CA LEU A 64 -8.79 14.11 -6.01
C LEU A 64 -8.18 13.12 -7.02
N CYS A 65 -8.87 12.90 -8.14
CA CYS A 65 -8.53 11.88 -9.12
C CYS A 65 -8.23 12.50 -10.49
N SER A 66 -7.29 11.92 -11.23
CA SER A 66 -6.99 12.30 -12.60
C SER A 66 -7.89 11.56 -13.60
N THR A 67 -7.87 12.00 -14.86
CA THR A 67 -8.57 11.34 -15.98
C THR A 67 -8.11 9.90 -16.24
N ASP A 68 -6.93 9.51 -15.76
CA ASP A 68 -6.39 8.16 -15.90
C ASP A 68 -6.79 7.22 -14.74
N ASN A 69 -7.79 7.63 -13.93
CA ASN A 69 -8.25 6.94 -12.73
C ASN A 69 -7.13 6.71 -11.70
N LYS A 70 -6.20 7.67 -11.61
CA LYS A 70 -5.10 7.73 -10.62
C LYS A 70 -5.30 8.92 -9.69
N LEU A 71 -4.43 9.09 -8.68
CA LEU A 71 -4.47 10.32 -7.88
C LEU A 71 -4.10 11.51 -8.78
N ASN A 72 -4.75 12.66 -8.59
CA ASN A 72 -4.46 13.84 -9.39
C ASN A 72 -3.17 14.52 -8.96
N THR A 73 -2.04 14.08 -9.52
CA THR A 73 -0.72 14.69 -9.25
C THR A 73 -0.54 16.08 -9.85
N ASN A 74 -1.48 16.53 -10.69
CA ASN A 74 -1.45 17.81 -11.37
C ASN A 74 -2.41 18.84 -10.76
N SER A 75 -3.10 18.52 -9.66
CA SER A 75 -3.86 19.51 -8.89
C SER A 75 -2.93 20.63 -8.42
N LEU A 76 -3.39 21.87 -8.52
CA LEU A 76 -2.63 23.07 -8.17
C LEU A 76 -2.26 23.10 -6.68
N ASP A 77 -3.20 22.70 -5.81
CA ASP A 77 -3.07 22.85 -4.36
C ASP A 77 -2.62 21.54 -3.69
N TYR A 78 -2.99 20.39 -4.27
CA TYR A 78 -2.83 19.06 -3.64
C TYR A 78 -1.96 18.09 -4.45
N GLY A 79 -1.54 18.46 -5.66
CA GLY A 79 -0.86 17.56 -6.59
C GLY A 79 0.45 16.99 -6.03
N THR A 80 1.22 17.79 -5.28
CA THR A 80 2.50 17.32 -4.70
C THR A 80 2.31 16.24 -3.63
N GLN A 81 1.30 16.42 -2.76
CA GLN A 81 0.99 15.51 -1.66
C GLN A 81 0.41 14.19 -2.22
N LEU A 82 -0.48 14.30 -3.21
CA LEU A 82 -1.01 13.16 -3.95
C LEU A 82 0.09 12.41 -4.70
N ALA A 83 1.05 13.12 -5.30
CA ALA A 83 2.21 12.51 -5.95
C ALA A 83 3.12 11.77 -4.96
N THR A 84 3.39 12.34 -3.78
CA THR A 84 4.16 11.66 -2.73
C THR A 84 3.49 10.35 -2.32
N ILE A 85 2.19 10.37 -2.09
CA ILE A 85 1.43 9.16 -1.72
C ILE A 85 1.46 8.13 -2.86
N GLN A 86 1.22 8.56 -4.09
CA GLN A 86 1.24 7.65 -5.24
C GLN A 86 2.61 7.00 -5.43
N ASN A 87 3.69 7.75 -5.26
CA ASN A 87 5.05 7.24 -5.36
C ASN A 87 5.40 6.29 -4.21
N ASP A 88 4.88 6.53 -3.00
CA ASP A 88 5.07 5.61 -1.88
C ASP A 88 4.40 4.26 -2.15
N ILE A 89 3.13 4.26 -2.56
CA ILE A 89 2.39 3.06 -2.95
C ILE A 89 3.14 2.31 -4.05
N ALA A 90 3.62 3.03 -5.08
CA ALA A 90 4.41 2.46 -6.16
C ALA A 90 5.69 1.77 -5.64
N SER A 91 6.39 2.38 -4.68
CA SER A 91 7.60 1.80 -4.07
C SER A 91 7.30 0.50 -3.31
N GLN A 92 6.14 0.40 -2.66
CA GLN A 92 5.73 -0.82 -1.96
C GLN A 92 5.41 -1.96 -2.94
N GLN A 93 4.84 -1.61 -4.09
CA GLN A 93 4.39 -2.54 -5.14
C GLN A 93 5.47 -2.90 -6.18
N GLY A 94 6.65 -2.30 -6.11
CA GLY A 94 7.78 -2.63 -6.99
C GLY A 94 7.93 -1.73 -8.23
N GLY A 95 7.33 -0.53 -8.22
CA GLY A 95 7.66 0.54 -9.16
C GLY A 95 6.46 1.30 -9.72
N THR A 96 5.31 0.65 -9.86
CA THR A 96 4.08 1.28 -10.42
C THR A 96 2.94 1.14 -9.43
N ALA A 97 2.24 2.27 -9.18
CA ALA A 97 1.07 2.30 -8.32
C ALA A 97 -0.14 1.63 -8.99
N ASP A 98 -0.49 0.43 -8.52
CA ASP A 98 -1.72 -0.29 -8.81
C ASP A 98 -2.85 0.26 -7.92
N ILE A 99 -3.35 1.44 -8.32
CA ILE A 99 -4.41 2.21 -7.69
C ILE A 99 -5.52 2.50 -8.71
N ALA A 100 -6.76 2.57 -8.24
CA ALA A 100 -7.91 3.10 -8.96
C ALA A 100 -8.56 4.20 -8.12
N CYS A 101 -8.71 5.38 -8.70
CA CYS A 101 -9.26 6.57 -8.07
C CYS A 101 -10.41 7.08 -8.93
N PHE A 102 -11.59 7.24 -8.33
CA PHE A 102 -12.72 7.89 -8.95
C PHE A 102 -13.30 8.91 -7.98
N ALA A 103 -13.56 10.12 -8.46
CA ALA A 103 -14.14 11.19 -7.67
C ALA A 103 -15.02 12.08 -8.56
N LEU A 104 -16.16 12.50 -8.04
CA LEU A 104 -17.15 13.37 -8.68
C LEU A 104 -17.90 14.13 -7.58
N ASP A 105 -18.14 15.42 -7.73
CA ASP A 105 -18.98 16.22 -6.83
C ASP A 105 -18.84 15.84 -5.34
N ASN A 106 -19.79 15.05 -4.81
CA ASN A 106 -19.87 14.65 -3.40
C ASN A 106 -19.42 13.22 -3.11
N ASP A 107 -18.97 12.49 -4.12
CA ASP A 107 -18.61 11.08 -4.01
C ASP A 107 -17.19 10.79 -4.47
N PHE A 108 -16.53 9.88 -3.76
CA PHE A 108 -15.28 9.31 -4.22
C PHE A 108 -15.15 7.84 -3.77
N CYS A 109 -14.34 7.12 -4.53
CA CYS A 109 -13.85 5.79 -4.17
C CYS A 109 -12.40 5.67 -4.64
N VAL A 110 -11.50 5.32 -3.73
CA VAL A 110 -10.09 5.05 -4.05
C VAL A 110 -9.71 3.68 -3.53
N SER A 111 -9.05 2.89 -4.36
CA SER A 111 -8.57 1.55 -3.99
C SER A 111 -7.17 1.27 -4.50
N ALA A 112 -6.37 0.55 -3.72
CA ALA A 112 -5.03 0.13 -4.08
C ALA A 112 -4.85 -1.36 -3.84
N LYS A 113 -4.05 -2.00 -4.70
CA LYS A 113 -3.72 -3.42 -4.55
C LYS A 113 -2.71 -3.63 -3.41
N LEU A 114 -2.96 -4.62 -2.59
CA LEU A 114 -2.07 -5.09 -1.55
C LEU A 114 -1.13 -6.18 -2.09
N VAL A 115 0.06 -6.29 -1.52
CA VAL A 115 1.14 -7.15 -2.02
C VAL A 115 1.20 -8.51 -1.33
N SER A 116 0.54 -8.68 -0.17
CA SER A 116 0.61 -9.95 0.56
C SER A 116 -0.09 -11.11 -0.14
N LYS A 117 -1.11 -10.84 -0.96
CA LYS A 117 -1.94 -11.83 -1.63
C LYS A 117 -2.29 -11.37 -3.04
N ALA A 118 -2.51 -12.32 -3.95
CA ALA A 118 -3.08 -12.01 -5.26
C ALA A 118 -4.51 -11.47 -5.09
N ASN A 119 -4.89 -10.50 -5.93
CA ASN A 119 -6.26 -9.97 -6.00
C ASN A 119 -6.81 -9.44 -4.68
N TYR A 120 -5.93 -8.91 -3.82
CA TYR A 120 -6.28 -8.36 -2.52
C TYR A 120 -6.13 -6.85 -2.57
N TYR A 121 -7.18 -6.12 -2.19
CA TYR A 121 -7.25 -4.67 -2.36
C TYR A 121 -7.68 -4.03 -1.05
N PHE A 122 -7.17 -2.83 -0.79
CA PHE A 122 -7.71 -1.94 0.22
C PHE A 122 -8.42 -0.79 -0.49
N CYS A 123 -9.58 -0.40 0.01
CA CYS A 123 -10.28 0.75 -0.53
C CYS A 123 -10.83 1.66 0.56
N ILE A 124 -11.08 2.90 0.16
CA ILE A 124 -11.73 3.94 0.93
C ILE A 124 -12.82 4.60 0.07
N ASP A 125 -13.91 5.04 0.69
CA ASP A 125 -14.96 5.81 0.03
C ASP A 125 -15.39 7.05 0.83
N SER A 126 -16.27 7.86 0.23
CA SER A 126 -16.87 9.08 0.80
C SER A 126 -17.85 8.82 1.94
N GLU A 127 -18.35 7.59 2.11
CA GLU A 127 -19.20 7.20 3.25
C GLU A 127 -18.37 6.86 4.50
N GLY A 128 -17.04 6.85 4.39
CA GLY A 128 -16.13 6.54 5.49
C GLY A 128 -15.76 5.06 5.60
N ASN A 129 -16.25 4.19 4.71
CA ASN A 129 -15.89 2.78 4.73
C ASN A 129 -14.42 2.60 4.35
N ALA A 130 -13.71 1.71 5.04
CA ALA A 130 -12.32 1.38 4.73
C ALA A 130 -12.09 -0.11 4.98
N LEU A 131 -11.92 -0.89 3.90
CA LEU A 131 -11.93 -2.35 3.97
C LEU A 131 -10.85 -2.95 3.08
N ALA A 132 -10.27 -4.06 3.54
CA ALA A 132 -9.39 -4.91 2.76
C ALA A 132 -10.14 -6.19 2.36
N ALA A 133 -10.25 -6.45 1.06
CA ALA A 133 -10.99 -7.60 0.54
C ALA A 133 -10.33 -8.21 -0.70
N THR A 134 -10.62 -9.49 -0.97
CA THR A 134 -10.24 -10.15 -2.21
C THR A 134 -11.30 -9.89 -3.27
N SER A 135 -10.91 -9.41 -4.46
CA SER A 135 -11.83 -9.09 -5.56
C SER A 135 -11.20 -9.37 -6.92
N THR A 136 -12.02 -9.64 -7.94
CA THR A 136 -11.56 -9.93 -9.32
C THR A 136 -10.99 -8.72 -10.07
N GLY A 137 -10.91 -7.56 -9.40
CA GLY A 137 -10.36 -6.30 -9.89
C GLY A 137 -10.46 -5.23 -8.80
N HIS A 138 -10.18 -3.98 -9.14
CA HIS A 138 -10.36 -2.89 -8.20
C HIS A 138 -11.83 -2.78 -7.74
N PRO A 139 -12.10 -2.68 -6.43
CA PRO A 139 -13.47 -2.50 -5.93
C PRO A 139 -14.06 -1.13 -6.28
N CYS A 140 -13.21 -0.12 -6.53
CA CYS A 140 -13.65 1.17 -7.06
C CYS A 140 -13.69 1.11 -8.58
N THR A 141 -14.89 1.28 -9.16
CA THR A 141 -15.11 1.38 -10.62
C THR A 141 -15.80 2.67 -11.03
N SER A 142 -16.29 3.43 -10.06
CA SER A 142 -16.93 4.75 -10.19
C SER A 142 -16.76 5.55 -8.90
N ALA A 143 -17.05 6.85 -8.93
CA ALA A 143 -17.01 7.69 -7.75
C ALA A 143 -18.04 7.25 -6.68
N THR A 144 -19.16 6.68 -7.12
CA THR A 144 -20.25 6.17 -6.27
C THR A 144 -20.03 4.73 -5.78
N SER A 145 -18.93 4.09 -6.18
CA SER A 145 -18.57 2.76 -5.69
C SER A 145 -18.32 2.80 -4.18
N ARG A 146 -18.71 1.73 -3.48
CA ARG A 146 -18.55 1.62 -2.03
C ARG A 146 -17.66 0.46 -1.67
N CYS A 147 -16.87 0.66 -0.63
CA CYS A 147 -16.03 -0.38 -0.06
C CYS A 147 -16.90 -1.40 0.67
N ARG A 148 -17.13 -2.54 0.03
CA ARG A 148 -17.88 -3.68 0.57
C ARG A 148 -17.18 -4.99 0.24
#